data_AF-A0A100YVN0-F1
#
_entry.id   AF-A0A100YVN0-F1
#
_cell.length_a   1.000
_cell.length_b   1.000
_cell.length_c   1.000
_cell.angle_alpha   90.00
_cell.angle_beta   90.00
_cell.angle_gamma   90.00
#
_symmetry.space_group_name_H-M   'P 1'
#
loop_
_entity.id
_entity.type
_entity.pdbx_description
1 polymer ?
#
loop_
_entity_poly.entity_id
_entity_poly.type
_entity_poly.pdbx_seq_one_letter_code
_entity_poly.pdbx_strand_id
1 'polypeptide(L)'
;MRFLGRGNLCLLVGDDGRFSNGLRYPGDPTGPASEVWNCRCTLVASMPGYDAFEDRNDSKLETSYEDWKAGRDSKRPKPSGRSLKEFMDTPATERAAQRAGVSKTQLRRRIVSQLNADGRTGRDFPSMTRAEQQEALRQAVELTRKQDKPRRRVKVVNDALYNSQKNYVERHGGKVIRGDKEWEDHLDKMGAGASAVGDTIILRNDATTSEVLEEVFHFWQSQRGDYSEFDAETMRNLRERDAQMYLLDSEEQYNIPKEENEQTKKAIDYYLGKLRGSGVDENTGLHRNQR
;
A
#
# COMPACT_ATOMS: atom_id res chain seq x y z
N MET A 1 -4.91 10.68 44.30
CA MET A 1 -4.65 10.68 42.84
C MET A 1 -3.70 9.53 42.55
N ARG A 2 -4.14 8.44 41.90
CA ARG A 2 -3.31 7.25 41.62
C ARG A 2 -2.53 7.49 40.34
N PHE A 3 -1.20 7.60 40.43
CA PHE A 3 -0.32 7.60 39.27
C PHE A 3 0.14 6.15 38.99
N LEU A 4 -0.25 5.62 37.84
CA LEU A 4 0.22 4.35 37.30
C LEU A 4 1.62 4.56 36.68
N GLY A 5 2.67 4.22 37.42
CA GLY A 5 4.04 4.19 36.90
C GLY A 5 4.26 2.97 36.01
N ARG A 6 4.41 3.18 34.70
CA ARG A 6 4.96 2.19 33.77
C ARG A 6 6.48 2.11 34.00
N GLY A 7 7.03 0.89 33.94
CA GLY A 7 8.39 0.55 34.33
C GLY A 7 9.47 1.47 33.79
N ASN A 8 10.38 1.87 34.68
CA ASN A 8 11.57 2.63 34.36
C ASN A 8 12.68 1.64 33.96
N LEU A 9 13.11 1.72 32.70
CA LEU A 9 14.26 0.99 32.16
C LEU A 9 15.55 1.66 32.68
N CYS A 10 16.47 0.87 33.25
CA CYS A 10 17.83 1.32 33.59
C CYS A 10 18.81 0.73 32.56
N LEU A 11 19.50 1.58 31.81
CA LEU A 11 20.58 1.19 30.90
C LEU A 11 21.91 1.40 31.64
N LEU A 12 22.68 0.32 31.84
CA LEU A 12 24.07 0.41 32.29
C LEU A 12 24.96 0.66 31.06
N VAL A 13 25.47 1.88 30.94
CA VAL A 13 26.55 2.21 30.00
C VAL A 13 27.84 2.24 30.82
N GLY A 14 28.86 1.47 30.41
CA GLY A 14 30.18 1.50 31.05
C GLY A 14 30.77 2.92 31.04
N ASP A 15 31.69 3.19 31.96
CA ASP A 15 32.17 4.54 32.40
C ASP A 15 32.61 5.50 31.27
N ASP A 16 32.83 4.98 30.06
CA ASP A 16 33.41 5.66 28.91
C ASP A 16 32.63 5.47 27.59
N GLY A 17 31.48 4.79 27.63
CA GLY A 17 30.61 4.59 26.47
C GLY A 17 29.79 5.84 26.08
N ARG A 18 29.62 6.08 24.78
CA ARG A 18 28.67 7.07 24.23
C ARG A 18 27.63 6.38 23.36
N PHE A 19 26.40 6.88 23.39
CA PHE A 19 25.35 6.51 22.46
C PHE A 19 25.69 7.01 21.04
N SER A 20 24.97 6.52 20.03
CA SER A 20 25.15 6.94 18.62
C SER A 20 24.88 8.43 18.37
N ASN A 21 24.13 9.08 19.26
CA ASN A 21 23.93 10.54 19.29
C ASN A 21 25.01 11.30 20.08
N GLY A 22 26.07 10.62 20.52
CA GLY A 22 27.21 11.21 21.22
C GLY A 22 27.00 11.47 22.72
N LEU A 23 25.80 11.26 23.26
CA LEU A 23 25.52 11.44 24.70
C LEU A 23 26.10 10.30 25.53
N ARG A 24 26.42 10.56 26.80
CA ARG A 24 26.91 9.52 27.72
C ARG A 24 25.78 8.78 28.43
N TYR A 25 24.70 9.49 28.76
CA TYR A 25 23.55 8.93 29.46
C TYR A 25 22.24 9.64 29.06
N PRO A 26 21.07 8.99 29.20
CA PRO A 26 19.78 9.66 29.00
C PRO A 26 19.65 10.89 29.91
N GLY A 27 19.43 12.08 29.33
CA GLY A 27 19.40 13.35 30.06
C GLY A 27 20.77 14.02 30.28
N ASP A 28 21.80 13.61 29.53
CA ASP A 28 23.12 14.26 29.52
C ASP A 28 22.98 15.78 29.26
N PRO A 29 23.38 16.65 30.20
CA PRO A 29 23.21 18.10 30.08
C PRO A 29 24.06 18.72 28.97
N THR A 30 25.00 17.96 28.39
CA THR A 30 25.77 18.38 27.21
C THR A 30 25.01 18.14 25.90
N GLY A 31 23.86 17.44 25.94
CA GLY A 31 23.02 17.15 24.79
C GLY A 31 22.01 18.24 24.41
N PRO A 32 21.44 18.18 23.20
CA PRO A 32 20.43 19.13 22.75
C PRO A 32 19.15 19.03 23.59
N ALA A 33 18.49 20.17 23.80
CA ALA A 33 17.31 20.30 24.66
C ALA A 33 16.18 19.29 24.33
N SER A 34 16.02 18.88 23.07
CA SER A 34 15.04 17.88 22.64
C SER A 34 15.25 16.50 23.25
N GLU A 35 16.50 16.14 23.56
CA GLU A 35 16.89 14.87 24.16
C GLU A 35 16.95 14.94 25.69
N VAL A 36 17.14 16.14 26.25
CA VAL A 36 17.23 16.38 27.69
C VAL A 36 15.85 16.63 28.31
N TRP A 37 15.04 17.50 27.72
CA TRP A 37 13.77 17.96 28.32
C TRP A 37 12.65 16.91 28.29
N ASN A 38 12.72 15.93 27.38
CA ASN A 38 11.76 14.83 27.30
C ASN A 38 12.24 13.55 28.00
N CYS A 39 13.42 13.57 28.62
CA CYS A 39 13.92 12.44 29.37
C CYS A 39 13.08 12.23 30.63
N ARG A 40 12.50 11.03 30.78
CA ARG A 40 11.68 10.65 31.95
C ARG A 40 12.40 9.69 32.89
N CYS A 41 13.69 9.46 32.64
CA CYS A 41 14.53 8.56 33.43
C CYS A 41 14.85 9.19 34.79
N THR A 42 14.96 8.36 35.82
CA THR A 42 15.46 8.76 37.13
C THR A 42 16.92 8.34 37.23
N LEU A 43 17.82 9.31 37.43
CA LEU A 43 19.23 9.02 37.73
C LEU A 43 19.32 8.44 39.15
N VAL A 44 20.08 7.36 39.30
CA VAL A 44 20.33 6.70 40.57
C VAL A 44 21.84 6.63 40.76
N ALA A 45 22.34 7.17 41.87
CA ALA A 45 23.77 7.13 42.17
C ALA A 45 24.15 5.72 42.63
N SER A 46 25.12 5.10 41.95
CA SER A 46 25.74 3.85 42.41
C SER A 46 26.91 4.21 43.33
N MET A 47 26.82 3.84 44.61
CA MET A 47 27.88 4.02 45.60
C MET A 47 28.34 2.65 46.10
N PRO A 48 29.66 2.39 46.24
CA PRO A 48 30.15 1.12 46.76
C PRO A 48 29.54 0.79 48.13
N GLY A 49 28.89 -0.36 48.25
CA GLY A 49 28.24 -0.81 49.48
C GLY A 49 26.82 -0.30 49.72
N TYR A 50 26.23 0.45 48.78
CA TYR A 50 24.83 0.88 48.83
C TYR A 50 24.08 0.36 47.60
N ASP A 51 23.11 -0.52 47.83
CA ASP A 51 22.23 -1.00 46.76
C ASP A 51 21.06 -0.02 46.59
N ALA A 52 21.18 0.86 45.60
CA ALA A 52 20.13 1.82 45.28
C ALA A 52 18.91 1.20 44.56
N PHE A 53 18.91 -0.12 44.37
CA PHE A 53 17.86 -0.90 43.72
C PHE A 53 17.20 -1.94 44.63
N GLU A 54 17.56 -2.02 45.91
CA GLU A 54 17.11 -3.05 46.88
C GLU A 54 15.55 -3.15 46.98
N ASP A 55 14.84 -2.03 46.81
CA ASP A 55 13.37 -1.97 46.80
C ASP A 55 12.73 -2.16 45.41
N ARG A 56 13.53 -2.32 44.36
CA ARG A 56 13.05 -2.53 42.99
C ARG A 56 13.05 -4.02 42.69
N ASN A 57 11.90 -4.50 42.21
CA ASN A 57 11.72 -5.90 41.90
C ASN A 57 12.66 -6.33 40.77
N ASP A 58 13.73 -7.06 41.09
CA ASP A 58 14.72 -7.62 40.15
C ASP A 58 14.10 -8.41 39.01
N SER A 59 12.92 -9.02 39.21
CA SER A 59 12.18 -9.70 38.13
C SER A 59 11.69 -8.78 37.01
N LYS A 60 11.82 -7.45 37.16
CA LYS A 60 11.49 -6.43 36.15
C LYS A 60 12.71 -5.71 35.58
N LEU A 61 13.90 -6.04 36.03
CA LEU A 61 15.13 -5.62 35.36
C LEU A 61 15.33 -6.58 34.20
N GLU A 62 14.76 -6.22 33.04
CA GLU A 62 15.02 -6.97 31.81
C GLU A 62 16.54 -6.97 31.57
N THR A 63 17.12 -8.14 31.34
CA THR A 63 18.51 -8.31 30.91
C THR A 63 18.75 -7.54 29.61
N SER A 64 20.03 -7.43 29.23
CA SER A 64 20.60 -6.59 28.16
C SER A 64 19.62 -6.06 27.08
N TYR A 65 19.85 -4.85 26.57
CA TYR A 65 19.01 -4.22 25.55
C TYR A 65 18.65 -5.14 24.36
N GLU A 66 19.54 -6.06 23.99
CA GLU A 66 19.31 -7.05 22.93
C GLU A 66 18.36 -8.18 23.36
N ASP A 67 18.43 -8.67 24.60
CA ASP A 67 17.48 -9.65 25.15
C ASP A 67 16.07 -9.05 25.26
N TRP A 68 15.98 -7.78 25.67
CA TRP A 68 14.74 -7.02 25.68
C TRP A 68 14.11 -6.91 24.29
N LYS A 69 14.93 -6.63 23.28
CA LYS A 69 14.51 -6.51 21.88
C LYS A 69 14.05 -7.86 21.33
N ALA A 70 14.75 -8.94 21.67
CA ALA A 70 14.43 -10.30 21.25
C ALA A 70 13.17 -10.86 21.95
N GLY A 71 12.88 -10.44 23.18
CA GLY A 71 11.72 -10.89 23.96
C GLY A 71 10.37 -10.27 23.56
N ARG A 72 10.35 -9.27 22.66
CA ARG A 72 9.10 -8.76 22.09
C ARG A 72 8.68 -9.59 20.89
N ASP A 73 7.90 -10.63 21.16
CA ASP A 73 7.05 -11.26 20.16
C ASP A 73 6.19 -10.16 19.51
N SER A 74 6.32 -9.95 18.19
CA SER A 74 5.40 -9.09 17.45
C SER A 74 4.00 -9.66 17.66
N LYS A 75 3.22 -9.06 18.57
CA LYS A 75 1.89 -9.58 18.96
C LYS A 75 1.14 -10.00 17.70
N ARG A 76 0.88 -11.30 17.54
CA ARG A 76 0.10 -11.84 16.43
C ARG A 76 -1.14 -10.96 16.26
N PRO A 77 -1.36 -10.36 15.09
CA PRO A 77 -2.40 -9.37 14.95
C PRO A 77 -3.75 -10.03 15.19
N LYS A 78 -4.54 -9.44 16.09
CA LYS A 78 -5.81 -10.05 16.51
C LYS A 78 -6.83 -9.97 15.37
N PRO A 79 -7.61 -11.05 15.13
CA PRO A 79 -8.72 -11.00 14.19
C PRO A 79 -9.73 -9.94 14.64
N SER A 80 -10.33 -9.25 13.68
CA SER A 80 -11.29 -8.19 13.98
C SER A 80 -12.61 -8.75 14.54
N GLY A 81 -12.95 -10.00 14.22
CA GLY A 81 -14.21 -10.66 14.59
C GLY A 81 -15.45 -10.07 13.91
N ARG A 82 -15.30 -8.99 13.14
CA ARG A 82 -16.40 -8.28 12.50
C ARG A 82 -16.75 -8.95 11.19
N SER A 83 -18.02 -9.30 11.02
CA SER A 83 -18.55 -9.81 9.76
C SER A 83 -18.52 -8.76 8.65
N LEU A 84 -18.53 -9.21 7.40
CA LEU A 84 -18.63 -8.31 6.25
C LEU A 84 -19.89 -7.44 6.33
N LYS A 85 -21.00 -7.96 6.86
CA LYS A 85 -22.23 -7.17 7.04
C LYS A 85 -22.02 -6.02 8.02
N GLU A 86 -21.56 -6.32 9.23
CA GLU A 86 -21.30 -5.31 10.26
C GLU A 86 -20.24 -4.29 9.82
N PHE A 87 -19.27 -4.72 9.02
CA PHE A 87 -18.25 -3.85 8.43
C PHE A 87 -18.84 -2.85 7.42
N MET A 88 -19.76 -3.32 6.57
CA MET A 88 -20.43 -2.46 5.58
C MET A 88 -21.35 -1.41 6.22
N ASP A 89 -21.85 -1.70 7.42
CA ASP A 89 -22.71 -0.78 8.19
C ASP A 89 -21.91 0.29 8.97
N THR A 90 -20.58 0.28 8.89
CA THR A 90 -19.77 1.30 9.58
C THR A 90 -19.79 2.67 8.87
N PRO A 91 -19.68 3.78 9.62
CA PRO A 91 -19.57 5.12 9.03
C PRO A 91 -18.34 5.32 8.14
N ALA A 92 -17.29 4.51 8.33
CA ALA A 92 -16.11 4.52 7.47
C ALA A 92 -16.44 4.02 6.06
N THR A 93 -17.12 2.89 5.96
CA THR A 93 -17.58 2.30 4.69
C THR A 93 -18.58 3.20 3.99
N GLU A 94 -19.49 3.83 4.74
CA GLU A 94 -20.44 4.78 4.17
C GLU A 94 -19.76 6.00 3.54
N ARG A 95 -18.83 6.63 4.26
CA ARG A 95 -18.03 7.73 3.72
C ARG A 95 -17.18 7.30 2.53
N ALA A 96 -16.64 6.08 2.56
CA ALA A 96 -15.87 5.51 1.47
C ALA A 96 -16.73 5.34 0.20
N ALA A 97 -17.94 4.78 0.34
CA ALA A 97 -18.90 4.62 -0.74
C ALA A 97 -19.32 5.98 -1.33
N GLN A 98 -19.64 6.96 -0.48
CA GLN A 98 -20.00 8.32 -0.91
C GLN A 98 -18.85 9.01 -1.67
N ARG A 99 -17.62 8.95 -1.15
CA ARG A 99 -16.43 9.51 -1.83
C ARG A 99 -16.13 8.84 -3.16
N ALA A 100 -16.40 7.55 -3.26
CA ALA A 100 -16.24 6.76 -4.48
C ALA A 100 -17.40 6.93 -5.46
N GLY A 101 -18.50 7.58 -5.07
CA GLY A 101 -19.69 7.72 -5.93
C GLY A 101 -20.44 6.40 -6.18
N VAL A 102 -20.28 5.39 -5.31
CA VAL A 102 -20.87 4.05 -5.51
C VAL A 102 -21.87 3.66 -4.45
N SER A 103 -22.76 2.73 -4.78
CA SER A 103 -23.66 2.14 -3.79
C SER A 103 -22.92 1.22 -2.81
N LYS A 104 -23.41 1.13 -1.55
CA LYS A 104 -22.89 0.16 -0.56
C LYS A 104 -22.93 -1.28 -1.08
N THR A 105 -23.96 -1.64 -1.85
CA THR A 105 -24.10 -2.98 -2.46
C THR A 105 -23.00 -3.27 -3.48
N GLN A 106 -22.67 -2.31 -4.34
CA GLN A 106 -21.62 -2.44 -5.34
C GLN A 106 -20.24 -2.55 -4.68
N LEU A 107 -19.99 -1.72 -3.66
CA LEU A 107 -18.77 -1.79 -2.86
C LEU A 107 -18.62 -3.14 -2.15
N ARG A 108 -19.71 -3.69 -1.59
CA ARG A 108 -19.72 -5.04 -0.98
C ARG A 108 -19.36 -6.13 -2.00
N ARG A 109 -19.93 -6.10 -3.21
CA ARG A 109 -19.60 -7.07 -4.26
C ARG A 109 -18.13 -7.02 -4.63
N ARG A 110 -17.56 -5.82 -4.75
CA ARG A 110 -16.13 -5.62 -5.06
C ARG A 110 -15.22 -6.17 -3.96
N ILE A 111 -15.55 -5.92 -2.69
CA ILE A 111 -14.82 -6.53 -1.55
C ILE A 111 -14.86 -8.07 -1.65
N VAL A 112 -16.03 -8.66 -1.94
CA VAL A 112 -16.14 -10.12 -2.10
C VAL A 112 -15.35 -10.64 -3.29
N SER A 113 -15.36 -9.92 -4.42
CA SER A 113 -14.57 -10.27 -5.60
C SER A 113 -13.07 -10.31 -5.28
N GLN A 114 -12.56 -9.29 -4.58
CA GLN A 114 -11.17 -9.22 -4.16
C GLN A 114 -10.81 -10.35 -3.21
N LEU A 115 -11.65 -10.63 -2.22
CA LEU A 115 -11.43 -11.76 -1.32
C LEU A 115 -11.32 -13.08 -2.09
N ASN A 116 -12.22 -13.30 -3.06
CA ASN A 116 -12.18 -14.51 -3.87
C ASN A 116 -10.88 -14.60 -4.70
N ALA A 117 -10.38 -13.47 -5.22
CA ALA A 117 -9.10 -13.41 -5.91
C ALA A 117 -7.92 -13.78 -5.00
N ASP A 118 -8.01 -13.41 -3.71
CA ASP A 118 -7.03 -13.76 -2.69
C ASP A 118 -7.25 -15.19 -2.11
N GLY A 119 -8.12 -16.00 -2.72
CA GLY A 119 -8.46 -17.35 -2.26
C GLY A 119 -9.29 -17.39 -0.97
N ARG A 120 -9.87 -16.26 -0.56
CA ARG A 120 -10.71 -16.10 0.62
C ARG A 120 -12.17 -15.92 0.22
N THR A 121 -13.08 -16.15 1.16
CA THR A 121 -14.51 -15.90 0.97
C THR A 121 -15.03 -14.86 1.95
N GLY A 122 -16.26 -14.39 1.74
CA GLY A 122 -16.92 -13.51 2.71
C GLY A 122 -17.08 -14.12 4.12
N ARG A 123 -16.94 -15.45 4.26
CA ARG A 123 -16.95 -16.14 5.57
C ARG A 123 -15.63 -15.98 6.32
N ASP A 124 -14.54 -15.73 5.61
CA ASP A 124 -13.20 -15.51 6.16
C ASP A 124 -12.98 -14.06 6.59
N PHE A 125 -13.91 -13.16 6.25
CA PHE A 125 -13.82 -11.75 6.63
C PHE A 125 -13.64 -11.49 8.15
N PRO A 126 -14.31 -12.21 9.07
CA PRO A 126 -14.11 -12.02 10.51
C PRO A 126 -12.72 -12.44 11.02
N SER A 127 -12.06 -13.39 10.37
CA SER A 127 -10.72 -13.86 10.76
C SER A 127 -9.62 -12.89 10.32
N MET A 128 -9.93 -11.98 9.40
CA MET A 128 -9.06 -10.87 9.01
C MET A 128 -8.87 -9.89 10.17
N THR A 129 -7.66 -9.37 10.28
CA THR A 129 -7.33 -8.26 11.17
C THR A 129 -8.05 -6.99 10.76
N ARG A 130 -8.17 -6.02 11.68
CA ARG A 130 -8.80 -4.73 11.35
C ARG A 130 -8.09 -4.02 10.19
N ALA A 131 -6.76 -4.17 10.08
CA ALA A 131 -5.98 -3.57 9.00
C ALA A 131 -6.33 -4.21 7.66
N GLU A 132 -6.35 -5.55 7.57
CA GLU A 132 -6.74 -6.27 6.36
C GLU A 132 -8.19 -5.95 5.93
N GLN A 133 -9.13 -5.84 6.87
CA GLN A 133 -10.52 -5.45 6.52
C GLN A 133 -10.60 -4.04 5.93
N GLN A 134 -9.86 -3.09 6.51
CA GLN A 134 -9.78 -1.73 5.98
C GLN A 134 -9.06 -1.69 4.63
N GLU A 135 -8.10 -2.59 4.43
CA GLU A 135 -7.38 -2.73 3.17
C GLU A 135 -8.29 -3.25 2.06
N ALA A 136 -9.08 -4.30 2.32
CA ALA A 136 -10.06 -4.80 1.36
C ALA A 136 -11.07 -3.71 0.94
N LEU A 137 -11.49 -2.84 1.88
CA LEU A 137 -12.33 -1.68 1.57
C LEU A 137 -11.61 -0.66 0.68
N ARG A 138 -10.33 -0.36 0.95
CA ARG A 138 -9.54 0.58 0.15
C ARG A 138 -9.33 0.06 -1.27
N GLN A 139 -8.97 -1.21 -1.43
CA GLN A 139 -8.83 -1.83 -2.75
C GLN A 139 -10.16 -1.84 -3.52
N ALA A 140 -11.27 -2.16 -2.84
CA ALA A 140 -12.58 -2.09 -3.45
C ALA A 140 -12.93 -0.65 -3.89
N VAL A 141 -12.50 0.37 -3.15
CA VAL A 141 -12.59 1.78 -3.55
C VAL A 141 -11.65 2.12 -4.71
N GLU A 142 -10.43 1.59 -4.74
CA GLU A 142 -9.50 1.86 -5.84
C GLU A 142 -10.01 1.26 -7.16
N LEU A 143 -10.55 0.04 -7.09
CA LEU A 143 -11.26 -0.58 -8.21
C LEU A 143 -12.47 0.24 -8.66
N THR A 144 -13.14 0.96 -7.74
CA THR A 144 -14.21 1.90 -8.13
C THR A 144 -13.68 3.06 -8.97
N ARG A 145 -12.47 3.55 -8.70
CA ARG A 145 -11.85 4.65 -9.44
C ARG A 145 -11.39 4.24 -10.83
N LYS A 146 -10.87 3.01 -10.98
CA LYS A 146 -10.55 2.41 -12.29
C LYS A 146 -11.80 2.08 -13.13
N GLN A 147 -12.96 1.91 -12.52
CA GLN A 147 -14.21 1.51 -13.22
C GLN A 147 -15.20 2.64 -13.50
N ASP A 148 -15.34 3.59 -12.58
CA ASP A 148 -16.39 4.62 -12.60
C ASP A 148 -15.82 6.00 -12.99
N LYS A 149 -15.04 6.09 -14.08
CA LYS A 149 -15.12 7.32 -14.88
C LYS A 149 -16.61 7.40 -15.28
N PRO A 150 -17.37 8.48 -14.96
CA PRO A 150 -18.71 8.62 -15.50
C PRO A 150 -18.61 8.59 -17.03
N ARG A 151 -18.90 7.44 -17.63
CA ARG A 151 -18.72 7.13 -19.07
C ARG A 151 -19.47 8.10 -20.00
N ARG A 152 -20.33 8.94 -19.43
CA ARG A 152 -21.08 9.98 -20.14
C ARG A 152 -20.24 11.10 -20.76
N ARG A 153 -18.94 11.23 -20.45
CA ARG A 153 -18.08 12.32 -20.98
C ARG A 153 -16.59 11.97 -21.09
N VAL A 154 -16.26 10.74 -21.46
CA VAL A 154 -14.85 10.34 -21.60
C VAL A 154 -14.45 10.29 -23.08
N LYS A 155 -13.24 10.78 -23.40
CA LYS A 155 -12.73 10.78 -24.76
C LYS A 155 -12.22 9.37 -25.09
N VAL A 156 -13.00 8.64 -25.87
CA VAL A 156 -12.62 7.32 -26.40
C VAL A 156 -11.33 7.45 -27.22
N VAL A 157 -10.48 6.43 -27.13
CA VAL A 157 -9.26 6.33 -27.93
C VAL A 157 -9.59 6.47 -29.42
N ASN A 158 -8.75 7.19 -30.18
CA ASN A 158 -8.94 7.24 -31.63
C ASN A 158 -8.51 5.91 -32.26
N ASP A 159 -9.10 5.56 -33.41
CA ASP A 159 -8.87 4.26 -34.04
C ASP A 159 -7.43 4.10 -34.54
N ALA A 160 -6.77 5.18 -34.96
CA ALA A 160 -5.38 5.13 -35.43
C ALA A 160 -4.40 4.72 -34.32
N LEU A 161 -4.51 5.34 -33.15
CA LEU A 161 -3.71 5.01 -31.97
C LEU A 161 -4.04 3.61 -31.48
N TYR A 162 -5.34 3.28 -31.36
CA TYR A 162 -5.76 1.94 -30.98
C TYR A 162 -5.16 0.87 -31.90
N ASN A 163 -5.26 1.03 -33.21
CA ASN A 163 -4.71 0.07 -34.18
C ASN A 163 -3.18 0.02 -34.12
N SER A 164 -2.51 1.15 -33.91
CA SER A 164 -1.05 1.18 -33.73
C SER A 164 -0.62 0.35 -32.51
N GLN A 165 -1.30 0.54 -31.37
CA GLN A 165 -1.00 -0.18 -30.13
C GLN A 165 -1.36 -1.67 -30.25
N LYS A 166 -2.52 -1.97 -30.84
CA LYS A 166 -2.92 -3.36 -31.15
C LYS A 166 -1.87 -4.06 -32.01
N ASN A 167 -1.45 -3.44 -33.11
CA ASN A 167 -0.45 -4.01 -34.01
C ASN A 167 0.90 -4.19 -33.32
N TYR A 168 1.26 -3.30 -32.38
CA TYR A 168 2.44 -3.51 -31.55
C TYR A 168 2.30 -4.80 -30.74
N VAL A 169 1.22 -4.95 -29.98
CA VAL A 169 1.01 -6.09 -29.08
C VAL A 169 0.98 -7.40 -29.86
N GLU A 170 0.27 -7.45 -30.97
CA GLU A 170 0.18 -8.63 -31.83
C GLU A 170 1.53 -9.02 -32.45
N ARG A 171 2.36 -8.03 -32.85
CA ARG A 171 3.72 -8.31 -33.35
C ARG A 171 4.66 -8.88 -32.29
N HIS A 172 4.39 -8.61 -31.02
CA HIS A 172 5.17 -9.10 -29.89
C HIS A 172 4.53 -10.34 -29.24
N GLY A 173 3.66 -11.05 -29.98
CA GLY A 173 3.07 -12.33 -29.54
C GLY A 173 1.87 -12.20 -28.62
N GLY A 174 1.42 -10.98 -28.33
CA GLY A 174 0.22 -10.73 -27.54
C GLY A 174 -1.06 -10.75 -28.37
N LYS A 175 -2.21 -10.62 -27.69
CA LYS A 175 -3.54 -10.53 -28.31
C LYS A 175 -4.30 -9.36 -27.72
N VAL A 176 -5.00 -8.59 -28.55
CA VAL A 176 -5.89 -7.52 -28.09
C VAL A 176 -7.33 -7.84 -28.45
N ILE A 177 -8.20 -7.85 -27.45
CA ILE A 177 -9.64 -8.08 -27.58
C ILE A 177 -10.34 -6.76 -27.21
N ARG A 178 -11.21 -6.25 -28.09
CA ARG A 178 -12.00 -5.04 -27.83
C ARG A 178 -13.47 -5.29 -28.17
N GLY A 179 -14.36 -4.90 -27.25
CA GLY A 179 -15.77 -4.73 -27.57
C GLY A 179 -16.60 -5.99 -27.73
N ASP A 180 -16.08 -7.13 -27.28
CA ASP A 180 -16.78 -8.40 -27.32
C ASP A 180 -17.64 -8.55 -26.06
N LYS A 181 -18.92 -8.87 -26.23
CA LYS A 181 -19.89 -8.92 -25.13
C LYS A 181 -19.51 -9.93 -24.04
N GLU A 182 -18.94 -11.07 -24.41
CA GLU A 182 -18.51 -12.09 -23.44
C GLU A 182 -17.37 -11.55 -22.57
N TRP A 183 -16.46 -10.80 -23.18
CA TRP A 183 -15.32 -10.19 -22.49
C TRP A 183 -15.71 -8.92 -21.73
N GLU A 184 -16.65 -8.13 -22.22
CA GLU A 184 -17.21 -7.00 -21.47
C GLU A 184 -17.99 -7.49 -20.23
N ASP A 185 -18.76 -8.58 -20.34
CA ASP A 185 -19.42 -9.22 -19.19
C ASP A 185 -18.37 -9.78 -18.19
N HIS A 186 -17.25 -10.29 -18.69
CA HIS A 186 -16.12 -10.71 -17.85
C HIS A 186 -15.48 -9.50 -17.13
N LEU A 187 -15.25 -8.40 -17.84
CA LEU A 187 -14.76 -7.14 -17.27
C LEU A 187 -15.75 -6.52 -16.27
N ASP A 188 -17.06 -6.71 -16.46
CA ASP A 188 -18.09 -6.30 -15.50
C ASP A 188 -18.04 -7.14 -14.21
N LYS A 189 -17.81 -8.45 -14.33
CA LYS A 189 -17.65 -9.36 -13.17
C LYS A 189 -16.37 -9.04 -12.39
N MET A 190 -15.27 -8.79 -13.09
CA MET A 190 -13.97 -8.39 -12.51
C MET A 190 -14.02 -6.96 -11.97
N GLY A 191 -14.91 -6.15 -12.54
CA GLY A 191 -14.90 -4.73 -12.31
C GLY A 191 -13.62 -4.10 -12.85
N ALA A 192 -13.47 -4.06 -14.17
CA ALA A 192 -12.35 -3.38 -14.80
C ALA A 192 -12.82 -2.63 -16.05
N GLY A 193 -12.19 -1.48 -16.34
CA GLY A 193 -12.36 -0.74 -17.60
C GLY A 193 -11.57 -1.37 -18.75
N ALA A 194 -10.42 -1.94 -18.40
CA ALA A 194 -9.51 -2.69 -19.23
C ALA A 194 -8.74 -3.68 -18.33
N SER A 195 -8.12 -4.71 -18.93
CA SER A 195 -7.24 -5.61 -18.18
C SER A 195 -6.27 -6.35 -19.10
N ALA A 196 -5.00 -6.36 -18.74
CA ALA A 196 -3.98 -7.26 -19.26
C ALA A 196 -3.89 -8.53 -18.39
N VAL A 197 -4.05 -9.69 -19.02
CA VAL A 197 -3.90 -11.01 -18.40
C VAL A 197 -2.91 -11.82 -19.23
N GLY A 198 -1.68 -11.99 -18.70
CA GLY A 198 -0.58 -12.60 -19.44
C GLY A 198 -0.29 -11.82 -20.72
N ASP A 199 -0.40 -12.49 -21.87
CA ASP A 199 -0.15 -11.89 -23.19
C ASP A 199 -1.42 -11.34 -23.84
N THR A 200 -2.56 -11.34 -23.15
CA THR A 200 -3.84 -10.85 -23.68
C THR A 200 -4.27 -9.55 -23.01
N ILE A 201 -4.56 -8.53 -23.82
CA ILE A 201 -5.16 -7.27 -23.38
C ILE A 201 -6.65 -7.28 -23.75
N ILE A 202 -7.49 -6.98 -22.78
CA ILE A 202 -8.95 -6.93 -22.92
C ILE A 202 -9.40 -5.49 -22.68
N LEU A 203 -10.10 -4.91 -23.66
CA LEU A 203 -10.55 -3.53 -23.67
C LEU A 203 -12.06 -3.45 -23.90
N ARG A 204 -12.73 -2.49 -23.26
CA ARG A 204 -14.11 -2.14 -23.61
C ARG A 204 -14.16 -1.38 -24.94
N ASN A 205 -15.34 -1.38 -25.57
CA ASN A 205 -15.57 -0.59 -26.78
C ASN A 205 -15.26 0.92 -26.57
N ASP A 206 -15.55 1.45 -25.39
CA ASP A 206 -15.36 2.86 -25.04
C ASP A 206 -14.02 3.15 -24.32
N ALA A 207 -13.03 2.24 -24.43
CA ALA A 207 -11.72 2.42 -23.83
C ALA A 207 -11.06 3.76 -24.23
N THR A 208 -10.48 4.43 -23.24
CA THR A 208 -9.80 5.72 -23.36
C THR A 208 -8.36 5.56 -23.81
N THR A 209 -7.75 6.66 -24.28
CA THR A 209 -6.32 6.67 -24.62
C THR A 209 -5.46 6.18 -23.47
N SER A 210 -5.72 6.64 -22.24
CA SER A 210 -4.96 6.26 -21.06
C SER A 210 -5.11 4.78 -20.71
N GLU A 211 -6.33 4.23 -20.78
CA GLU A 211 -6.56 2.79 -20.52
C GLU A 211 -5.83 1.91 -21.54
N VAL A 212 -5.86 2.27 -22.83
CA VAL A 212 -5.12 1.50 -23.84
C VAL A 212 -3.62 1.58 -23.60
N LEU A 213 -3.07 2.77 -23.33
CA LEU A 213 -1.65 2.96 -23.09
C LEU A 213 -1.16 2.25 -21.82
N GLU A 214 -1.96 2.28 -20.75
CA GLU A 214 -1.66 1.62 -19.48
C GLU A 214 -1.56 0.09 -19.65
N GLU A 215 -2.56 -0.54 -20.28
CA GLU A 215 -2.52 -2.00 -20.47
C GLU A 215 -1.41 -2.45 -21.42
N VAL A 216 -1.13 -1.67 -22.46
CA VAL A 216 -0.02 -1.94 -23.38
C VAL A 216 1.31 -1.83 -22.64
N PHE A 217 1.45 -0.86 -21.75
CA PHE A 217 2.63 -0.73 -20.91
C PHE A 217 2.78 -1.90 -19.92
N HIS A 218 1.69 -2.36 -19.31
CA HIS A 218 1.70 -3.57 -18.47
C HIS A 218 2.11 -4.82 -19.26
N PHE A 219 1.67 -4.95 -20.51
CA PHE A 219 2.13 -6.00 -21.41
C PHE A 219 3.65 -5.90 -21.65
N TRP A 220 4.20 -4.70 -21.86
CA TRP A 220 5.66 -4.50 -21.98
C TRP A 220 6.40 -4.90 -20.70
N GLN A 221 5.90 -4.49 -19.54
CA GLN A 221 6.49 -4.86 -18.25
C GLN A 221 6.52 -6.38 -18.05
N SER A 222 5.47 -7.07 -18.49
CA SER A 222 5.40 -8.53 -18.46
C SER A 222 6.49 -9.16 -19.34
N GLN A 223 6.61 -8.70 -20.59
CA GLN A 223 7.62 -9.19 -21.54
C GLN A 223 9.05 -8.95 -21.07
N ARG A 224 9.32 -7.81 -20.42
CA ARG A 224 10.64 -7.49 -19.84
C ARG A 224 10.94 -8.25 -18.55
N GLY A 225 9.92 -8.86 -17.92
CA GLY A 225 10.05 -9.49 -16.60
C GLY A 225 10.26 -8.48 -15.47
N ASP A 226 9.75 -7.26 -15.62
CA ASP A 226 10.01 -6.16 -14.69
C ASP A 226 9.57 -6.52 -13.27
N TYR A 227 10.47 -6.33 -12.32
CA TYR A 227 10.25 -6.57 -10.88
C TYR A 227 9.94 -8.03 -10.52
N SER A 228 10.25 -9.00 -11.40
CA SER A 228 10.08 -10.43 -11.16
C SER A 228 10.86 -10.95 -9.95
N GLU A 229 11.86 -10.19 -9.49
CA GLU A 229 12.63 -10.47 -8.27
C GLU A 229 11.88 -10.17 -6.96
N PHE A 230 10.77 -9.45 -7.01
CA PHE A 230 9.95 -9.09 -5.85
C PHE A 230 8.75 -10.02 -5.66
N ASP A 231 8.15 -10.00 -4.46
CA ASP A 231 6.88 -10.66 -4.22
C ASP A 231 5.75 -10.06 -5.07
N ALA A 232 4.66 -10.81 -5.24
CA ALA A 232 3.56 -10.44 -6.14
C ALA A 232 2.89 -9.09 -5.79
N GLU A 233 2.80 -8.73 -4.51
CA GLU A 233 2.20 -7.46 -4.10
C GLU A 233 3.14 -6.28 -4.41
N THR A 234 4.42 -6.40 -4.05
CA THR A 234 5.43 -5.39 -4.35
C THR A 234 5.61 -5.20 -5.85
N MET A 235 5.72 -6.30 -6.60
CA MET A 235 5.81 -6.29 -8.06
C MET A 235 4.63 -5.55 -8.68
N ARG A 236 3.39 -5.87 -8.25
CA ARG A 236 2.18 -5.20 -8.74
C ARG A 236 2.23 -3.70 -8.44
N ASN A 237 2.56 -3.31 -7.22
CA ASN A 237 2.60 -1.89 -6.84
C ASN A 237 3.68 -1.10 -7.60
N LEU A 238 4.86 -1.69 -7.83
CA LEU A 238 5.93 -1.07 -8.63
C LEU A 238 5.52 -0.93 -10.10
N ARG A 239 4.89 -1.97 -10.68
CA ARG A 239 4.42 -1.96 -12.07
C ARG A 239 3.34 -0.92 -12.30
N GLU A 240 2.37 -0.86 -11.38
CA GLU A 240 1.27 0.12 -11.38
C GLU A 240 1.79 1.55 -11.25
N ARG A 241 2.72 1.82 -10.33
CA ARG A 241 3.39 3.13 -10.22
C ARG A 241 4.01 3.54 -11.55
N ASP A 242 4.80 2.66 -12.16
CA ASP A 242 5.52 2.95 -13.40
C ASP A 242 4.58 3.18 -14.58
N ALA A 243 3.50 2.40 -14.70
CA ALA A 243 2.50 2.59 -15.75
C ALA A 243 1.81 3.95 -15.62
N GLN A 244 1.47 4.36 -14.40
CA GLN A 244 0.88 5.68 -14.14
C GLN A 244 1.89 6.81 -14.41
N MET A 245 3.17 6.62 -14.10
CA MET A 245 4.21 7.61 -14.46
C MET A 245 4.41 7.72 -15.98
N TYR A 246 4.36 6.61 -16.71
CA TYR A 246 4.43 6.60 -18.18
C TYR A 246 3.28 7.41 -18.81
N LEU A 247 2.07 7.33 -18.26
CA LEU A 247 0.95 8.16 -18.72
C LEU A 247 1.22 9.65 -18.58
N LEU A 248 1.82 10.08 -17.46
CA LEU A 248 2.19 11.49 -17.25
C LEU A 248 3.31 11.93 -18.20
N ASP A 249 4.31 11.09 -18.43
CA ASP A 249 5.42 11.37 -19.35
C ASP A 249 4.94 11.46 -20.81
N SER A 250 3.90 10.67 -21.15
CA SER A 250 3.34 10.61 -22.50
C SER A 250 2.16 11.56 -22.73
N GLU A 251 1.87 12.47 -21.79
CA GLU A 251 0.73 13.40 -21.82
C GLU A 251 0.69 14.20 -23.12
N GLU A 252 1.81 14.84 -23.47
CA GLU A 252 1.91 15.71 -24.64
C GLU A 252 1.85 14.91 -25.94
N GLN A 253 2.56 13.76 -25.98
CA GLN A 253 2.63 12.91 -27.16
C GLN A 253 1.26 12.37 -27.58
N TYR A 254 0.41 12.00 -26.62
CA TYR A 254 -0.90 11.39 -26.89
C TYR A 254 -2.09 12.30 -26.60
N ASN A 255 -1.84 13.56 -26.23
CA ASN A 255 -2.88 14.56 -25.93
C ASN A 255 -3.90 14.03 -24.90
N ILE A 256 -3.37 13.52 -23.78
CA ILE A 256 -4.16 12.97 -22.68
C ILE A 256 -4.88 14.12 -21.94
N PRO A 257 -6.20 14.04 -21.67
CA PRO A 257 -6.93 15.11 -21.00
C PRO A 257 -6.39 15.40 -19.59
N LYS A 258 -6.32 16.67 -19.19
CA LYS A 258 -5.80 17.11 -17.89
C LYS A 258 -6.57 16.52 -16.70
N GLU A 259 -7.87 16.30 -16.86
CA GLU A 259 -8.71 15.68 -15.85
C GLU A 259 -8.28 14.24 -15.55
N GLU A 260 -7.71 13.53 -16.53
CA GLU A 260 -7.14 12.19 -16.33
C GLU A 260 -5.81 12.27 -15.58
N ASN A 261 -4.98 13.28 -15.85
CA ASN A 261 -3.68 13.46 -15.19
C ASN A 261 -3.81 13.73 -13.69
N GLU A 262 -4.84 14.47 -13.26
CA GLU A 262 -5.11 14.65 -11.83
C GLU A 262 -5.47 13.34 -11.12
N GLN A 263 -6.13 12.42 -11.83
CA GLN A 263 -6.46 11.10 -11.31
C GLN A 263 -5.21 10.22 -11.25
N THR A 264 -4.40 10.23 -12.31
CA THR A 264 -3.10 9.55 -12.39
C THR A 264 -2.16 9.97 -11.27
N LYS A 265 -2.05 11.27 -10.96
CA LYS A 265 -1.25 11.77 -9.83
C LYS A 265 -1.71 11.18 -8.48
N LYS A 266 -3.02 11.13 -8.24
CA LYS A 266 -3.58 10.53 -7.02
C LYS A 266 -3.33 9.02 -6.94
N ALA A 267 -3.35 8.33 -8.08
CA ALA A 267 -3.03 6.90 -8.16
C ALA A 267 -1.55 6.65 -7.84
N ILE A 268 -0.63 7.48 -8.36
CA ILE A 268 0.80 7.41 -8.03
C ILE A 268 1.00 7.58 -6.53
N ASP A 269 0.44 8.63 -5.91
CA ASP A 269 0.56 8.87 -4.47
C ASP A 269 0.08 7.66 -3.63
N TYR A 270 -0.98 6.98 -4.09
CA TYR A 270 -1.49 5.79 -3.44
C TYR A 270 -0.48 4.64 -3.49
N TYR A 271 0.09 4.33 -4.66
CA TYR A 271 1.07 3.26 -4.81
C TYR A 271 2.40 3.58 -4.12
N LEU A 272 2.83 4.85 -4.12
CA LEU A 272 3.99 5.28 -3.32
C LEU A 272 3.75 5.05 -1.82
N GLY A 273 2.53 5.34 -1.34
CA GLY A 273 2.14 5.02 0.03
C GLY A 273 2.22 3.52 0.34
N LYS A 274 1.87 2.66 -0.62
CA LYS A 274 1.98 1.20 -0.49
C LYS A 274 3.42 0.74 -0.37
N LEU A 275 4.28 1.19 -1.29
CA LEU A 275 5.70 0.83 -1.31
C LEU A 275 6.41 1.25 -0.01
N ARG A 276 6.16 2.48 0.46
CA ARG A 276 6.66 2.96 1.76
C ARG A 276 6.19 2.09 2.93
N GLY A 277 4.92 1.66 2.90
CA GLY A 277 4.34 0.78 3.92
C GLY A 277 4.97 -0.62 3.93
N SER A 278 5.42 -1.12 2.78
CA SER A 278 6.10 -2.41 2.62
C SER A 278 7.61 -2.34 2.84
N GLY A 279 8.18 -1.15 3.11
CA GLY A 279 9.62 -0.95 3.30
C GLY A 279 10.44 -0.95 2.00
N VAL A 280 9.79 -0.81 0.85
CA VAL A 280 10.42 -0.77 -0.48
C VAL A 280 10.67 0.68 -0.86
N ASP A 281 11.87 0.99 -1.38
CA ASP A 281 12.21 2.33 -1.86
C ASP A 281 11.28 2.72 -3.03
N GLU A 282 10.62 3.86 -2.90
CA GLU A 282 9.73 4.45 -3.90
C GLU A 282 10.43 4.77 -5.22
N ASN A 283 11.76 4.88 -5.23
CA ASN A 283 12.55 5.13 -6.43
C ASN A 283 13.06 3.85 -7.11
N THR A 284 12.75 2.68 -6.55
CA THR A 284 13.18 1.38 -7.09
C THR A 284 12.77 1.25 -8.55
N GLY A 285 13.75 1.18 -9.45
CA GLY A 285 13.54 0.87 -10.87
C GLY A 285 13.01 2.00 -11.75
N LEU A 286 12.91 3.24 -11.26
CA LEU A 286 12.43 4.39 -12.06
C LEU A 286 13.21 4.61 -13.38
N HIS A 287 14.45 4.14 -13.47
CA HIS A 287 15.29 4.23 -14.68
C HIS A 287 15.15 3.04 -15.65
N ARG A 288 14.37 2.00 -15.32
CA ARG A 288 14.17 0.83 -16.20
C ARG A 288 13.29 1.13 -17.42
N ASN A 289 12.63 2.30 -17.42
CA ASN A 289 11.66 2.71 -18.45
C ASN A 289 12.26 3.57 -19.59
N GLN A 290 13.57 3.80 -19.63
CA GLN A 290 14.23 4.67 -20.62
C GLN A 290 14.83 3.94 -21.84
N ARG A 291 14.29 2.80 -22.26
CA ARG A 291 14.76 2.09 -23.48
C ARG A 291 13.62 1.72 -24.39
#